data_AF-A0AAQ1JTK9-F1
#
_entry.id   AF-A0AAQ1JTK9-F1
#
_cell.length_a   1.000
_cell.length_b   1.000
_cell.length_c   1.000
_cell.angle_alpha   90.00
_cell.angle_beta   90.00
_cell.angle_gamma   90.00
#
_symmetry.space_group_name_H-M   'P 1'
#
loop_
_entity.id
_entity.type
_entity.pdbx_description
1 polymer ?
#
loop_
_entity_poly.entity_id
_entity_poly.type
_entity_poly.pdbx_seq_one_letter_code
_entity_poly.pdbx_strand_id
1 'polypeptide(L)'
;MKRILPILLCVTAAACAPRGQVNPDVMQIATAPLTCGDQNECDAWWQRAQDWVRGHSKYEVQTATDTLIQTAGPGGGKRALAYEITKTKNADGTATIGFAAHCDSSIGCKPDPWAAGAAFKQYVRTGVEQPVRDQADDSAGTDDSGKTTATSPASAPAAAAQ
;
A
#
# COMPACT_ATOMS: atom_id res chain seq x y z
N MET A 1 62.02 24.48 -23.12
CA MET A 1 61.88 23.21 -22.39
C MET A 1 60.56 23.22 -21.63
N LYS A 2 59.77 22.16 -21.81
CA LYS A 2 58.38 21.97 -21.39
C LYS A 2 58.34 21.21 -20.06
N ARG A 3 57.65 21.72 -19.03
CA ARG A 3 57.08 20.88 -17.96
C ARG A 3 55.72 21.44 -17.55
N ILE A 4 54.69 20.89 -18.19
CA ILE A 4 53.29 21.04 -17.85
C ILE A 4 53.07 20.18 -16.60
N LEU A 5 52.73 20.79 -15.47
CA LEU A 5 52.35 20.07 -14.26
C LEU A 5 50.85 19.73 -14.36
N PRO A 6 50.45 18.45 -14.24
CA PRO A 6 49.09 18.03 -14.50
C PRO A 6 48.16 18.33 -13.32
N ILE A 7 46.93 18.65 -13.73
CA ILE A 7 45.66 18.75 -13.00
C ILE A 7 45.46 17.54 -12.08
N LEU A 8 45.06 17.79 -10.82
CA LEU A 8 44.31 16.82 -10.01
C LEU A 8 43.33 17.58 -9.11
N LEU A 9 42.35 18.17 -9.79
CA LEU A 9 41.12 18.68 -9.23
C LEU A 9 40.22 17.48 -8.84
N CYS A 10 40.41 16.93 -7.64
CA CYS A 10 39.47 15.94 -7.08
C CYS A 10 38.20 16.65 -6.62
N VAL A 11 37.31 16.99 -7.55
CA VAL A 11 35.91 17.29 -7.25
C VAL A 11 35.22 15.95 -6.94
N THR A 12 35.26 15.54 -5.68
CA THR A 12 34.36 14.48 -5.20
C THR A 12 32.96 15.07 -5.14
N ALA A 13 32.21 14.95 -6.23
CA ALA A 13 30.77 15.13 -6.20
C ALA A 13 30.21 14.05 -5.27
N ALA A 14 29.94 14.42 -4.01
CA ALA A 14 29.10 13.61 -3.15
C ALA A 14 27.71 13.54 -3.80
N ALA A 15 27.46 12.46 -4.52
CA ALA A 15 26.12 12.12 -4.96
C ALA A 15 25.30 11.86 -3.70
N CYS A 16 24.56 12.87 -3.24
CA CYS A 16 23.46 12.68 -2.31
C CYS A 16 22.40 11.84 -3.04
N ALA A 17 22.57 10.52 -3.02
CA ALA A 17 21.48 9.62 -3.37
C ALA A 17 20.35 9.90 -2.36
N PRO A 18 19.11 10.15 -2.84
CA PRO A 18 17.99 10.42 -1.95
C PRO A 18 17.71 9.16 -1.13
N ARG A 19 18.13 9.16 0.13
CA ARG A 19 17.81 8.11 1.09
C ARG A 19 16.36 8.31 1.54
N GLY A 20 15.52 7.29 1.36
CA GLY A 20 14.11 7.33 1.77
C GLY A 20 13.15 7.91 0.73
N GLN A 21 13.50 7.87 -0.56
CA GLN A 21 12.57 8.27 -1.61
C GLN A 21 11.46 7.22 -1.77
N VAL A 22 10.21 7.64 -1.55
CA VAL A 22 9.01 6.85 -1.86
C VAL A 22 8.92 6.69 -3.37
N ASN A 23 8.55 5.50 -3.86
CA ASN A 23 8.28 5.29 -5.27
C ASN A 23 7.23 6.33 -5.75
N PRO A 24 7.50 7.12 -6.82
CA PRO A 24 6.60 8.18 -7.26
C PRO A 24 5.20 7.68 -7.61
N ASP A 25 5.06 6.45 -8.12
CA ASP A 25 3.74 5.86 -8.43
C ASP A 25 2.95 5.60 -7.14
N VAL A 26 3.63 5.05 -6.11
CA VAL A 26 3.06 4.82 -4.78
C VAL A 26 2.62 6.14 -4.16
N MET A 27 3.46 7.16 -4.23
CA MET A 27 3.14 8.49 -3.73
C MET A 27 1.93 9.10 -4.46
N GLN A 28 1.85 8.97 -5.79
CA GLN A 28 0.71 9.47 -6.57
C GLN A 28 -0.60 8.79 -6.15
N ILE A 29 -0.60 7.46 -5.99
CA ILE A 29 -1.79 6.72 -5.57
C ILE A 29 -2.17 7.09 -4.12
N ALA A 30 -1.17 7.11 -3.23
CA ALA A 30 -1.37 7.38 -1.81
C ALA A 30 -1.78 8.82 -1.52
N THR A 31 -1.47 9.78 -2.39
CA THR A 31 -1.92 11.18 -2.26
C THR A 31 -3.25 11.46 -2.96
N ALA A 32 -3.65 10.66 -3.96
CA ALA A 32 -4.90 10.85 -4.68
C ALA A 32 -6.12 10.71 -3.76
N PRO A 33 -7.13 11.60 -3.84
CA PRO A 33 -8.33 11.51 -3.02
C PRO A 33 -9.11 10.22 -3.32
N LEU A 34 -9.72 9.65 -2.27
CA LEU A 34 -10.59 8.49 -2.37
C LEU A 34 -12.03 8.97 -2.12
N THR A 35 -12.66 9.50 -3.16
CA THR A 35 -14.01 10.06 -3.12
C THR A 35 -14.95 9.17 -3.91
N CYS A 36 -16.06 8.75 -3.29
CA CYS A 36 -17.13 7.96 -3.90
C CYS A 36 -18.26 8.88 -4.37
N GLY A 37 -18.89 8.55 -5.49
CA GLY A 37 -19.84 9.41 -6.21
C GLY A 37 -21.29 9.31 -5.75
N ASP A 38 -21.72 8.16 -5.22
CA ASP A 38 -23.09 7.95 -4.73
C ASP A 38 -23.14 7.09 -3.47
N GLN A 39 -24.31 7.03 -2.83
CA GLN A 39 -24.50 6.33 -1.56
C GLN A 39 -24.15 4.84 -1.64
N ASN A 40 -24.52 4.14 -2.73
CA ASN A 40 -24.24 2.71 -2.87
C ASN A 40 -22.74 2.46 -3.04
N GLU A 41 -22.06 3.28 -3.85
CA GLU A 41 -20.61 3.22 -3.99
C GLU A 41 -19.92 3.52 -2.66
N CYS A 42 -20.36 4.57 -1.95
CA CYS A 42 -19.79 4.96 -0.67
C CYS A 42 -19.96 3.88 0.40
N ASP A 43 -21.10 3.20 0.44
CA ASP A 43 -21.34 2.11 1.38
C ASP A 43 -20.48 0.88 1.04
N ALA A 44 -20.36 0.54 -0.25
CA ALA A 44 -19.48 -0.52 -0.71
C ALA A 44 -18.00 -0.24 -0.40
N TRP A 45 -17.54 0.99 -0.64
CA TRP A 45 -16.17 1.40 -0.37
C TRP A 45 -15.88 1.46 1.13
N TRP A 46 -16.83 1.90 1.95
CA TRP A 46 -16.69 1.89 3.40
C TRP A 46 -16.61 0.47 3.96
N GLN A 47 -17.42 -0.46 3.43
CA GLN A 47 -17.33 -1.87 3.80
C GLN A 47 -15.96 -2.46 3.44
N ARG A 48 -15.45 -2.20 2.24
CA ARG A 48 -14.10 -2.62 1.84
C ARG A 48 -13.02 -2.02 2.72
N ALA A 49 -13.15 -0.77 3.14
CA ALA A 49 -12.22 -0.14 4.06
C ALA A 49 -12.15 -0.88 5.41
N GLN A 50 -13.31 -1.26 5.96
CA GLN A 50 -13.37 -2.08 7.18
C GLN A 50 -12.68 -3.43 6.99
N ASP A 51 -12.98 -4.13 5.89
CA ASP A 51 -12.44 -5.45 5.62
C ASP A 51 -10.93 -5.41 5.40
N TRP A 52 -10.43 -4.39 4.69
CA TRP A 52 -9.00 -4.20 4.47
C TRP A 52 -8.26 -3.98 5.80
N VAL A 53 -8.76 -3.08 6.67
CA VAL A 53 -8.14 -2.83 7.98
C VAL A 53 -8.11 -4.10 8.83
N ARG A 54 -9.21 -4.87 8.86
CA ARG A 54 -9.27 -6.15 9.59
C ARG A 54 -8.26 -7.17 9.05
N GLY A 55 -8.04 -7.21 7.73
CA GLY A 55 -7.11 -8.14 7.09
C GLY A 55 -5.63 -7.73 7.19
N HIS A 56 -5.35 -6.43 7.30
CA HIS A 56 -3.98 -5.89 7.20
C HIS A 56 -3.42 -5.39 8.53
N SER A 57 -4.26 -5.23 9.56
CA SER A 57 -3.82 -4.82 10.88
C SER A 57 -3.22 -5.96 11.70
N LYS A 58 -2.13 -5.64 12.40
CA LYS A 58 -1.59 -6.47 13.49
C LYS A 58 -2.21 -6.12 14.84
N TYR A 59 -2.96 -5.02 14.90
CA TYR A 59 -3.65 -4.52 16.07
C TYR A 59 -5.16 -4.71 15.93
N GLU A 60 -5.84 -4.96 17.05
CA GLU A 60 -7.30 -5.08 17.05
C GLU A 60 -7.98 -3.78 16.63
N VAL A 61 -9.14 -3.88 15.98
CA VAL A 61 -9.99 -2.72 15.69
C VAL A 61 -10.69 -2.30 16.98
N GLN A 62 -10.42 -1.09 17.47
CA GLN A 62 -11.05 -0.55 18.70
C GLN A 62 -12.33 0.21 18.40
N THR A 63 -12.38 0.89 17.26
CA THR A 63 -13.57 1.64 16.82
C THR A 63 -13.89 1.29 15.38
N ALA A 64 -15.16 1.01 15.11
CA ALA A 64 -15.71 0.82 13.78
C ALA A 64 -17.15 1.36 13.75
N THR A 65 -17.30 2.58 13.25
CA THR A 65 -18.59 3.26 13.10
C THR A 65 -18.86 3.56 11.63
N ASP A 66 -19.94 4.28 11.34
CA ASP A 66 -20.25 4.74 9.99
C ASP A 66 -19.26 5.79 9.47
N THR A 67 -18.40 6.37 10.32
CA THR A 67 -17.50 7.47 9.95
C THR A 67 -16.05 7.31 10.40
N LEU A 68 -15.76 6.33 11.25
CA LEU A 68 -14.41 6.11 11.81
C LEU A 68 -14.11 4.62 11.93
N ILE A 69 -12.94 4.21 11.43
CA ILE A 69 -12.31 2.93 11.73
C ILE A 69 -10.98 3.25 12.38
N GLN A 70 -10.74 2.71 13.57
CA GLN A 70 -9.49 2.94 14.29
C GLN A 70 -9.02 1.64 14.92
N THR A 71 -7.76 1.31 14.69
CA THR A 71 -7.12 0.19 15.38
C THR A 71 -6.49 0.66 16.68
N ALA A 72 -6.25 -0.28 17.57
CA ALA A 72 -5.28 -0.09 18.63
C ALA A 72 -3.88 0.19 18.03
N GLY A 73 -2.97 0.53 18.94
CA GLY A 73 -1.54 0.58 18.66
C GLY A 73 -1.02 1.99 18.42
N PRO A 74 0.25 2.08 17.99
CA PRO A 74 1.35 1.20 18.36
C PRO A 74 2.00 1.69 19.66
N GLY A 75 2.58 0.77 20.43
CA GLY A 75 3.39 1.11 21.60
C GLY A 75 4.65 0.25 21.70
N GLY A 76 5.70 0.81 22.27
CA GLY A 76 6.94 0.11 22.60
C GLY A 76 7.80 -0.20 21.37
N GLY A 77 8.07 0.80 20.53
CA GLY A 77 9.10 0.68 19.48
C GLY A 77 8.64 -0.04 18.21
N LYS A 78 7.35 -0.42 18.13
CA LYS A 78 6.85 -1.36 17.12
C LYS A 78 6.75 -0.70 15.75
N ARG A 79 7.14 -1.46 14.72
CA ARG A 79 7.15 -1.03 13.31
C ARG A 79 5.83 -1.32 12.58
N ALA A 80 4.98 -2.18 13.15
CA ALA A 80 3.68 -2.49 12.57
C ALA A 80 2.79 -1.23 12.56
N LEU A 81 1.98 -1.09 11.52
CA LEU A 81 1.10 0.04 11.35
C LEU A 81 -0.17 -0.10 12.20
N ALA A 82 -0.51 0.96 12.92
CA ALA A 82 -1.85 1.25 13.39
C ALA A 82 -2.55 2.16 12.37
N TYR A 83 -3.87 2.01 12.25
CA TYR A 83 -4.68 2.67 11.24
C TYR A 83 -5.77 3.55 11.85
N GLU A 84 -6.01 4.68 11.19
CA GLU A 84 -7.16 5.54 11.40
C GLU A 84 -7.75 5.90 10.03
N ILE A 85 -8.97 5.47 9.77
CA ILE A 85 -9.69 5.67 8.52
C ILE A 85 -10.95 6.48 8.82
N THR A 86 -11.19 7.54 8.05
CA THR A 86 -12.36 8.40 8.22
C THR A 86 -13.25 8.36 6.99
N LYS A 87 -14.56 8.57 7.18
CA LYS A 87 -15.51 8.85 6.09
C LYS A 87 -16.20 10.18 6.36
N THR A 88 -15.92 11.16 5.51
CA THR A 88 -16.49 12.51 5.60
C THR A 88 -17.47 12.71 4.46
N LYS A 89 -18.74 12.99 4.79
CA LYS A 89 -19.74 13.37 3.79
C LYS A 89 -19.41 14.77 3.25
N ASN A 90 -19.52 14.92 1.94
CA ASN A 90 -19.38 16.19 1.24
C ASN A 90 -20.77 16.82 1.00
N ALA A 91 -20.81 18.13 0.73
CA ALA A 91 -22.06 18.88 0.55
C ALA A 91 -22.83 18.51 -0.73
N ASP A 92 -22.15 17.92 -1.71
CA ASP A 92 -22.68 17.48 -3.00
C ASP A 92 -23.26 16.05 -2.97
N GLY A 93 -23.29 15.41 -1.81
CA GLY A 93 -23.79 14.04 -1.64
C GLY A 93 -22.73 12.95 -1.83
N THR A 94 -21.51 13.31 -2.22
CA THR A 94 -20.36 12.39 -2.25
C THR A 94 -19.79 12.17 -0.84
N ALA A 95 -18.88 11.23 -0.67
CA ALA A 95 -18.07 11.13 0.55
C ALA A 95 -16.60 10.89 0.25
N THR A 96 -15.74 11.41 1.11
CA THR A 96 -14.28 11.24 1.04
C THR A 96 -13.84 10.28 2.14
N ILE A 97 -13.09 9.25 1.75
CA ILE A 97 -12.49 8.28 2.67
C ILE A 97 -11.03 8.66 2.89
N GLY A 98 -10.70 9.04 4.13
CA GLY A 98 -9.34 9.36 4.56
C GLY A 98 -8.60 8.10 5.01
N PHE A 99 -7.29 8.06 4.74
CA PHE A 99 -6.40 7.00 5.22
C PHE A 99 -5.25 7.63 6.00
N ALA A 100 -5.07 7.19 7.25
CA ALA A 100 -3.89 7.48 8.04
C ALA A 100 -3.32 6.17 8.62
N ALA A 101 -2.01 6.05 8.59
CA ALA A 101 -1.29 4.94 9.20
C ALA A 101 -0.02 5.46 9.88
N HIS A 102 0.30 4.88 11.03
CA HIS A 102 1.49 5.27 11.80
C HIS A 102 2.06 4.08 12.58
N CYS A 103 3.34 4.17 12.98
CA CYS A 103 4.01 3.21 13.84
C CYS A 103 4.81 3.94 14.94
N ASP A 104 5.27 3.21 15.95
CA ASP A 104 5.99 3.75 17.12
C ASP A 104 7.48 3.42 17.03
N SER A 105 8.09 3.50 15.84
CA SER A 105 9.48 3.09 15.62
C SER A 105 10.33 4.21 15.04
N SER A 106 11.48 4.49 15.66
CA SER A 106 12.44 5.50 15.19
C SER A 106 13.19 5.10 13.91
N ILE A 107 13.19 3.82 13.54
CA ILE A 107 13.77 3.30 12.30
C ILE A 107 12.74 3.20 11.16
N GLY A 108 11.51 3.66 11.39
CA GLY A 108 10.42 3.67 10.41
C GLY A 108 9.55 2.40 10.40
N CYS A 109 8.42 2.52 9.72
CA CYS A 109 7.37 1.50 9.72
C CYS A 109 7.62 0.39 8.70
N LYS A 110 7.03 -0.78 8.94
CA LYS A 110 6.95 -1.88 7.98
C LYS A 110 5.53 -2.49 8.00
N PRO A 111 4.82 -2.47 6.85
CA PRO A 111 5.15 -1.73 5.62
C PRO A 111 5.25 -0.22 5.89
N ASP A 112 5.81 0.55 4.95
CA ASP A 112 5.78 2.00 5.09
C ASP A 112 4.34 2.54 4.90
N PRO A 113 3.99 3.70 5.48
CA PRO A 113 2.62 4.21 5.42
C PRO A 113 2.15 4.58 4.00
N TRP A 114 3.07 4.93 3.09
CA TRP A 114 2.72 5.32 1.72
C TRP A 114 2.30 4.09 0.90
N ALA A 115 3.08 3.03 0.99
CA ALA A 115 2.76 1.71 0.44
C ALA A 115 1.37 1.22 0.89
N ALA A 116 1.15 1.21 2.20
CA ALA A 116 -0.10 0.78 2.80
C ALA A 116 -1.29 1.64 2.33
N GLY A 117 -1.09 2.97 2.25
CA GLY A 117 -2.11 3.89 1.76
C GLY A 117 -2.44 3.69 0.28
N ALA A 118 -1.44 3.40 -0.55
CA ALA A 118 -1.67 3.08 -1.95
C ALA A 118 -2.45 1.77 -2.12
N ALA A 119 -2.06 0.72 -1.40
CA ALA A 119 -2.71 -0.59 -1.42
C ALA A 119 -4.17 -0.48 -0.95
N PHE A 120 -4.40 0.20 0.18
CA PHE A 120 -5.73 0.48 0.70
C PHE A 120 -6.61 1.19 -0.34
N LYS A 121 -6.10 2.27 -0.94
CA LYS A 121 -6.88 3.04 -1.92
C LYS A 121 -7.19 2.25 -3.19
N GLN A 122 -6.31 1.34 -3.62
CA GLN A 122 -6.59 0.46 -4.75
C GLN A 122 -7.64 -0.60 -4.39
N TYR A 123 -7.50 -1.25 -3.24
CA TYR A 123 -8.44 -2.25 -2.76
C TYR A 123 -9.83 -1.66 -2.55
N VAL A 124 -9.94 -0.48 -1.93
CA VAL A 124 -11.25 0.14 -1.70
C VAL A 124 -11.97 0.45 -3.00
N ARG A 125 -11.27 0.96 -4.03
CA ARG A 125 -11.87 1.25 -5.34
C ARG A 125 -12.30 -0.02 -6.08
N THR A 126 -11.45 -1.03 -6.09
CA THR A 126 -11.60 -2.18 -7.01
C THR A 126 -12.18 -3.43 -6.35
N GLY A 127 -12.03 -3.58 -5.03
CA GLY A 127 -12.31 -4.82 -4.30
C GLY A 127 -11.28 -5.93 -4.52
N VAL A 128 -10.14 -5.62 -5.15
CA VAL A 128 -9.11 -6.61 -5.50
C VAL A 128 -7.78 -6.22 -4.83
N GLU A 129 -7.14 -7.17 -4.17
CA GLU A 129 -5.80 -6.99 -3.62
C GLU A 129 -4.80 -6.83 -4.78
N GLN A 130 -4.05 -5.73 -4.79
CA GLN A 130 -3.05 -5.44 -5.81
C GLN A 130 -1.67 -5.35 -5.15
N PRO A 131 -0.65 -6.05 -5.68
CA PRO A 131 0.70 -5.91 -5.16
C PRO A 131 1.22 -4.50 -5.49
N VAL A 132 1.33 -3.66 -4.47
CA VAL A 132 2.01 -2.36 -4.58
C VAL A 132 3.51 -2.64 -4.61
N ARG A 133 4.16 -2.32 -5.73
CA ARG A 133 5.60 -2.50 -5.87
C ARG A 133 6.34 -1.36 -5.20
N ASP A 134 6.58 -1.51 -3.90
CA ASP A 134 7.48 -0.61 -3.18
C ASP A 134 8.92 -0.96 -3.57
N GLN A 135 9.61 -0.03 -4.26
CA GLN A 135 11.04 -0.19 -4.48
C GLN A 135 11.80 0.08 -3.18
N ALA A 136 11.86 -0.93 -2.32
CA ALA A 136 12.90 -1.17 -1.31
C ALA A 136 12.82 -2.62 -0.79
N ASP A 137 12.55 -3.57 -1.68
CA ASP A 137 12.98 -4.95 -1.44
C ASP A 137 14.50 -4.96 -1.60
N ASP A 138 15.20 -5.12 -0.48
CA ASP A 138 16.57 -5.59 -0.45
C ASP A 138 16.64 -6.82 -1.35
N SER A 139 17.20 -6.66 -2.55
CA SER A 139 17.46 -7.77 -3.46
C SER A 139 18.56 -8.64 -2.85
N ALA A 140 18.15 -9.55 -1.98
CA ALA A 140 18.87 -10.75 -1.59
C ALA A 140 17.90 -11.93 -1.66
N GLY A 141 17.48 -12.26 -2.88
CA GLY A 141 16.72 -13.46 -3.22
C GLY A 141 17.18 -13.93 -4.58
N THR A 142 18.32 -14.62 -4.60
CA THR A 142 18.77 -15.43 -5.74
C THR A 142 17.67 -16.40 -6.17
N ASP A 143 17.61 -16.60 -7.48
CA ASP A 143 16.81 -17.55 -8.25
C ASP A 143 16.41 -18.83 -7.50
N ASP A 144 15.13 -19.20 -7.56
CA ASP A 144 14.78 -20.57 -7.91
C ASP A 144 13.52 -20.64 -8.77
N SER A 145 13.63 -21.47 -9.79
CA SER A 145 12.73 -21.61 -10.91
C SER A 145 11.40 -22.25 -10.56
N GLY A 146 10.35 -21.71 -11.16
CA GLY A 146 9.24 -22.44 -11.78
C GLY A 146 8.78 -23.75 -11.15
N LYS A 147 7.64 -23.72 -10.46
CA LYS A 147 6.68 -24.82 -10.50
C LYS A 147 5.24 -24.33 -10.39
N THR A 148 4.74 -23.72 -11.46
CA THR A 148 3.30 -23.62 -11.72
C THR A 148 2.80 -25.00 -12.13
N THR A 149 2.23 -25.75 -11.19
CA THR A 149 1.36 -26.88 -11.51
C THR A 149 0.08 -26.33 -12.12
N ALA A 150 0.02 -26.37 -13.46
CA ALA A 150 -1.19 -26.17 -14.22
C ALA A 150 -2.17 -27.33 -13.94
N THR A 151 -3.27 -27.05 -13.26
CA THR A 151 -4.43 -27.95 -13.23
C THR A 151 -5.30 -27.64 -14.44
N SER A 152 -5.21 -28.47 -15.47
CA SER A 152 -6.15 -28.47 -16.61
C SER A 152 -7.56 -28.90 -16.17
N PRO A 153 -8.62 -28.39 -16.81
CA PRO A 153 -9.99 -28.81 -16.55
C PRO A 153 -10.30 -30.12 -17.30
N ALA A 154 -10.91 -31.08 -16.61
CA ALA A 154 -11.42 -32.29 -17.22
C ALA A 154 -12.90 -32.12 -17.62
N SER A 155 -13.12 -32.41 -18.90
CA SER A 155 -14.31 -32.43 -19.73
C SER A 155 -15.58 -33.08 -19.15
N ALA A 156 -16.73 -32.52 -19.54
CA ALA A 156 -18.03 -33.19 -19.50
C ALA A 156 -18.13 -34.36 -20.51
N PRO A 157 -19.10 -35.28 -20.33
CA PRO A 157 -19.77 -35.90 -21.47
C PRO A 157 -21.29 -35.80 -21.42
N ALA A 158 -21.87 -36.04 -22.60
CA ALA A 158 -23.26 -35.84 -23.00
C ALA A 158 -24.20 -37.04 -22.73
N ALA A 159 -25.51 -36.72 -22.70
CA ALA A 159 -26.70 -37.45 -23.16
C ALA A 159 -26.77 -39.00 -23.25
N ALA A 160 -27.81 -39.58 -22.63
CA ALA A 160 -28.71 -40.64 -23.15
C ALA A 160 -29.89 -40.78 -22.14
N ALA A 161 -31.14 -40.46 -22.51
CA ALA A 161 -32.14 -41.37 -23.11
C ALA A 161 -32.48 -42.60 -22.24
N GLN A 162 -33.62 -42.50 -21.53
CA GLN A 162 -34.65 -43.53 -21.37
C GLN A 162 -35.93 -42.86 -20.87
#